data_AF-M1EEC1-F1
#
_entry.id   AF-M1EEC1-F1
#
_cell.length_a   1.000
_cell.length_b   1.000
_cell.length_c   1.000
_cell.angle_alpha   90.00
_cell.angle_beta   90.00
_cell.angle_gamma   90.00
#
_symmetry.space_group_name_H-M   'P 1'
#
loop_
_entity.id
_entity.type
_entity.pdbx_description
1 polymer ?
#
loop_
_entity_poly.entity_id
_entity_poly.type
_entity_poly.pdbx_seq_one_letter_code
_entity_poly.pdbx_strand_id
1 'polypeptide(L)'
;SGKKKRKITKAERLKQLQEEEERRQKEEEEARVKYEKEEMERLEIQRIEKEKWHQLEAKDLERRHEELEELCLLEGCFPEAEKLKRDTRLLSQWKHYIQCDGSPDPSISPEINTFISLWKEETNETLEEVIAKSKLVLKLIDKLKLILLETPPYDLEDKNIKQYQGSILELQELLHLKF
;
A
#
# COMPACT_ATOMS: atom_id res chain seq x y z
N SER A 1 48.97 84.80 -12.08
CA SER A 1 50.07 83.86 -11.78
C SER A 1 49.65 82.46 -12.18
N GLY A 2 50.05 81.99 -13.37
CA GLY A 2 49.53 80.78 -14.00
C GLY A 2 50.30 79.51 -13.62
N LYS A 3 49.60 78.50 -13.11
CA LYS A 3 50.14 77.17 -12.77
C LYS A 3 50.70 76.49 -14.03
N LYS A 4 52.04 76.36 -14.13
CA LYS A 4 52.74 75.62 -15.19
C LYS A 4 52.34 74.14 -15.17
N LYS A 5 51.73 73.64 -16.26
CA LYS A 5 51.58 72.20 -16.56
C LYS A 5 52.98 71.57 -16.70
N ARG A 6 53.35 70.65 -15.80
CA ARG A 6 54.58 69.84 -15.90
C ARG A 6 54.53 68.98 -17.18
N LYS A 7 55.56 69.05 -18.02
CA LYS A 7 55.73 68.20 -19.21
C LYS A 7 56.31 66.85 -18.75
N ILE A 8 55.59 65.77 -19.01
CA ILE A 8 56.01 64.40 -18.72
C ILE A 8 57.26 64.06 -19.55
N THR A 9 58.25 63.46 -18.90
CA THR A 9 59.58 63.17 -19.46
C THR A 9 59.57 61.86 -20.28
N LYS A 10 60.45 61.70 -21.27
CA LYS A 10 60.52 60.48 -22.12
C LYS A 10 60.66 59.18 -21.29
N ALA A 11 61.35 59.25 -20.15
CA ALA A 11 61.51 58.13 -19.22
C ALA A 11 60.23 57.78 -18.44
N GLU A 12 59.38 58.77 -18.10
CA GLU A 12 58.09 58.52 -17.44
C GLU A 12 57.10 57.85 -18.40
N ARG A 13 57.10 58.23 -19.68
CA ARG A 13 56.27 57.57 -20.72
C ARG A 13 56.67 56.10 -20.95
N LEU A 14 57.97 55.80 -20.90
CA LEU A 14 58.45 54.42 -21.08
C LEU A 14 58.05 53.53 -19.89
N LYS A 15 58.17 54.06 -18.66
CA LYS A 15 57.69 53.35 -17.46
C LYS A 15 56.18 53.10 -17.49
N GLN A 16 55.40 54.09 -17.93
CA GLN A 16 53.94 53.93 -18.08
C GLN A 16 53.56 52.84 -19.08
N LEU A 17 54.28 52.73 -20.20
CA LEU A 17 54.05 51.67 -21.19
C LEU A 17 54.40 50.27 -20.64
N GLN A 18 55.52 50.15 -19.91
CA GLN A 18 55.92 48.89 -19.27
C GLN A 18 54.92 48.45 -18.20
N GLU A 19 54.45 49.38 -17.36
CA GLU A 19 53.44 49.10 -16.33
C GLU A 19 52.08 48.72 -16.92
N GLU A 20 51.68 49.32 -18.04
CA GLU A 20 50.46 48.97 -18.76
C GLU A 20 50.55 47.57 -19.42
N GLU A 21 51.71 47.23 -19.97
CA GLU A 21 51.97 45.91 -20.56
C GLU A 21 52.03 44.81 -19.50
N GLU A 22 52.70 45.05 -18.37
CA GLU A 22 52.74 44.14 -17.22
C GLU A 22 51.33 43.95 -16.62
N ARG A 23 50.53 45.02 -16.52
CA ARG A 23 49.14 44.93 -16.09
C ARG A 23 48.30 44.10 -17.06
N ARG A 24 48.48 44.28 -18.37
CA ARG A 24 47.77 43.51 -19.39
C ARG A 24 48.12 42.02 -19.34
N GLN A 25 49.41 41.69 -19.19
CA GLN A 25 49.86 40.30 -19.05
C GLN A 25 49.29 39.65 -17.80
N LYS A 26 49.24 40.39 -16.68
CA LYS A 26 48.66 39.91 -15.43
C LYS A 26 47.14 39.67 -15.56
N GLU A 27 46.41 40.59 -16.20
CA GLU A 27 44.97 40.43 -16.46
C GLU A 27 44.68 39.23 -17.37
N GLU A 28 45.51 38.98 -18.38
CA GLU A 28 45.38 37.82 -19.28
C GLU A 28 45.67 36.49 -18.57
N GLU A 29 46.70 36.45 -17.73
CA GLU A 29 47.01 35.27 -16.92
C GLU A 29 45.92 35.00 -15.87
N GLU A 30 45.41 36.04 -15.20
CA GLU A 30 44.29 35.93 -14.27
C GLU A 30 43.01 35.45 -14.97
N ALA A 31 42.74 35.92 -16.20
CA ALA A 31 41.61 35.47 -17.01
C ALA A 31 41.74 34.00 -17.41
N ARG A 32 42.94 33.56 -17.82
CA ARG A 32 43.22 32.14 -18.12
C ARG A 32 43.02 31.25 -16.90
N VAL A 33 43.61 31.61 -15.76
CA VAL A 33 43.49 30.83 -14.52
C VAL A 33 42.04 30.78 -14.04
N LYS A 34 41.28 31.87 -14.22
CA LYS A 34 39.85 31.90 -13.89
C LYS A 34 39.06 30.95 -14.79
N TYR A 35 39.29 30.98 -16.10
CA TYR A 35 38.63 30.07 -17.05
C TYR A 35 38.94 28.60 -16.75
N GLU A 36 40.21 28.27 -16.49
CA GLU A 36 40.62 26.92 -16.10
C GLU A 36 39.93 26.45 -14.81
N LYS A 37 39.79 27.33 -13.81
CA LYS A 37 39.06 27.02 -12.57
C LYS A 37 37.56 26.80 -12.79
N GLU A 38 36.92 27.65 -13.59
CA GLU A 38 35.49 27.52 -13.91
C GLU A 38 35.21 26.23 -14.70
N GLU A 39 36.08 25.85 -15.63
CA GLU A 39 35.93 24.60 -16.37
C GLU A 39 36.12 23.37 -15.46
N MET A 40 37.09 23.41 -14.56
CA MET A 40 37.27 22.36 -13.54
C MET A 40 36.06 22.24 -12.61
N GLU A 41 35.48 23.36 -12.18
CA GLU A 41 34.27 23.36 -11.34
C GLU A 41 33.07 22.76 -12.09
N ARG A 42 32.89 23.09 -13.37
CA ARG A 42 31.83 22.50 -14.20
C ARG A 42 31.96 20.99 -14.33
N LEU A 43 33.18 20.50 -14.59
CA LEU A 43 33.44 19.07 -14.69
C LEU A 43 33.21 18.35 -13.35
N GLU A 44 33.56 18.99 -12.23
CA GLU A 44 33.31 18.44 -10.90
C GLU A 44 31.81 18.36 -10.59
N ILE A 45 31.04 19.40 -10.92
CA ILE A 45 29.57 19.39 -10.77
C ILE A 45 28.96 18.24 -11.59
N GLN A 46 29.35 18.10 -12.86
CA GLN A 46 28.87 17.02 -13.72
C GLN A 46 29.21 15.63 -13.15
N ARG A 47 30.41 15.46 -12.59
CA ARG A 47 30.82 14.22 -11.94
C ARG A 47 29.93 13.90 -10.74
N ILE A 48 29.69 14.89 -9.87
CA ILE A 48 28.83 14.74 -8.69
C ILE A 48 27.39 14.41 -9.09
N GLU A 49 26.85 15.08 -10.12
CA GLU A 49 25.49 14.80 -10.61
C GLU A 49 25.37 13.39 -11.18
N LYS A 50 26.33 12.96 -11.99
CA LYS A 50 26.35 11.61 -12.55
C LYS A 50 26.45 10.54 -11.46
N GLU A 51 27.30 10.76 -10.46
CA GLU A 51 27.42 9.87 -9.31
C GLU A 51 26.11 9.78 -8.52
N LYS A 52 25.46 10.92 -8.25
CA LYS A 52 24.13 10.93 -7.61
C LYS A 52 23.08 10.16 -8.41
N TRP A 53 23.09 10.30 -9.74
CA TRP A 53 22.20 9.55 -10.61
C TRP A 53 22.43 8.05 -10.52
N HIS A 54 23.68 7.58 -10.57
CA HIS A 54 24.01 6.17 -10.41
C HIS A 54 23.59 5.62 -9.04
N GLN A 55 23.75 6.40 -7.98
CA GLN A 55 23.29 5.99 -6.64
C GLN A 55 21.77 5.87 -6.56
N LEU A 56 21.02 6.78 -7.20
CA LEU A 56 19.56 6.69 -7.27
C LEU A 56 19.11 5.48 -8.09
N GLU A 57 19.77 5.21 -9.22
CA GLU A 57 19.48 4.06 -10.07
C GLU A 57 19.76 2.74 -9.35
N ALA A 58 20.86 2.64 -8.63
CA ALA A 58 21.19 1.46 -7.83
C ALA A 58 20.14 1.19 -6.74
N LYS A 59 19.73 2.24 -6.00
CA LYS A 59 18.68 2.12 -4.99
C LYS A 59 17.32 1.75 -5.58
N ASP A 60 16.99 2.30 -6.73
CA ASP A 60 15.72 1.99 -7.40
C ASP A 60 15.72 0.55 -7.93
N LEU A 61 16.85 0.06 -8.44
CA LEU A 61 17.01 -1.33 -8.84
C LEU A 61 16.89 -2.30 -7.68
N GLU A 62 17.52 -1.99 -6.54
CA GLU A 62 17.42 -2.77 -5.30
C GLU A 62 15.96 -2.85 -4.82
N ARG A 63 15.27 -1.69 -4.73
CA ARG A 63 13.85 -1.65 -4.36
C ARG A 63 12.99 -2.50 -5.30
N ARG A 64 13.18 -2.38 -6.62
CA ARG A 64 12.43 -3.19 -7.60
C ARG A 64 12.71 -4.68 -7.47
N HIS A 65 13.92 -5.06 -7.07
CA HIS A 65 14.26 -6.46 -6.86
C HIS A 65 13.51 -7.03 -5.66
N GLU A 66 13.49 -6.32 -4.54
CA GLU A 66 12.72 -6.69 -3.33
C GLU A 66 11.22 -6.77 -3.64
N GLU A 67 10.66 -5.74 -4.30
CA GLU A 67 9.25 -5.71 -4.72
C GLU A 67 8.91 -6.91 -5.62
N LEU A 68 9.79 -7.27 -6.56
CA LEU A 68 9.58 -8.40 -7.45
C LEU A 68 9.65 -9.74 -6.70
N GLU A 69 10.57 -9.90 -5.77
CA GLU A 69 10.68 -11.11 -4.95
C GLU A 69 9.40 -11.32 -4.12
N GLU A 70 8.89 -10.28 -3.48
CA GLU A 70 7.61 -10.33 -2.76
C GLU A 70 6.44 -10.70 -3.67
N LEU A 71 6.37 -10.10 -4.86
CA LEU A 71 5.33 -10.42 -5.84
C LEU A 71 5.41 -11.88 -6.32
N CYS A 72 6.61 -12.41 -6.58
CA CYS A 72 6.78 -13.80 -6.96
C CYS A 72 6.33 -14.76 -5.84
N LEU A 73 6.61 -14.42 -4.57
CA LEU A 73 6.13 -15.19 -3.43
C LEU A 73 4.60 -15.17 -3.34
N LEU A 74 3.98 -14.01 -3.55
CA LEU A 74 2.52 -13.87 -3.55
C LEU A 74 1.88 -14.63 -4.72
N GLU A 75 2.43 -14.53 -5.93
CA GLU A 75 1.95 -15.25 -7.10
C GLU A 75 1.95 -16.76 -6.90
N GLY A 76 2.94 -17.30 -6.17
CA GLY A 76 3.06 -18.74 -5.89
C GLY A 76 2.36 -19.23 -4.63
N CYS A 77 1.80 -18.36 -3.78
CA CYS A 77 1.06 -18.81 -2.57
C CYS A 77 -0.41 -18.41 -2.56
N PHE A 78 -0.77 -17.34 -3.26
CA PHE A 78 -2.13 -16.83 -3.31
C PHE A 78 -3.10 -17.82 -3.99
N PRO A 79 -2.78 -18.43 -5.15
CA PRO A 79 -3.67 -19.42 -5.79
C PRO A 79 -3.93 -20.64 -4.90
N GLU A 80 -2.90 -21.14 -4.22
CA GLU A 80 -2.95 -22.27 -3.31
C GLU A 80 -3.81 -21.94 -2.08
N ALA A 81 -3.63 -20.75 -1.51
CA ALA A 81 -4.45 -20.26 -0.40
C ALA A 81 -5.93 -20.12 -0.80
N GLU A 82 -6.20 -19.54 -1.97
CA GLU A 82 -7.57 -19.40 -2.49
C GLU A 82 -8.20 -20.76 -2.83
N LYS A 83 -7.43 -21.71 -3.35
CA LYS A 83 -7.88 -23.09 -3.55
C LYS A 83 -8.22 -23.74 -2.21
N LEU A 84 -7.34 -23.65 -1.22
CA LEU A 84 -7.56 -24.21 0.11
C LEU A 84 -8.83 -23.65 0.78
N LYS A 85 -9.07 -22.34 0.65
CA LYS A 85 -10.31 -21.71 1.14
C LYS A 85 -11.55 -22.30 0.45
N ARG A 86 -11.53 -22.43 -0.89
CA ARG A 86 -12.63 -23.06 -1.65
C ARG A 86 -12.88 -24.50 -1.22
N ASP A 87 -11.81 -25.30 -1.14
CA ASP A 87 -11.89 -26.71 -0.74
C ASP A 87 -12.42 -26.87 0.68
N THR A 88 -12.02 -25.98 1.60
CA THR A 88 -12.52 -25.94 2.99
C THR A 88 -14.02 -25.62 3.04
N ARG A 89 -14.48 -24.65 2.25
CA ARG A 89 -15.92 -24.33 2.14
C ARG A 89 -16.72 -25.50 1.61
N LEU A 90 -16.27 -26.13 0.52
CA LEU A 90 -16.92 -27.30 -0.05
C LEU A 90 -16.96 -28.45 0.95
N LEU A 91 -15.85 -28.73 1.63
CA LEU A 91 -15.81 -29.77 2.66
C LEU A 91 -16.80 -29.48 3.81
N SER A 92 -16.94 -28.21 4.21
CA SER A 92 -17.93 -27.82 5.23
C SER A 92 -19.36 -28.08 4.76
N GLN A 93 -19.70 -27.76 3.51
CA GLN A 93 -21.01 -28.06 2.93
C GLN A 93 -21.27 -29.57 2.87
N TRP A 94 -20.30 -30.35 2.41
CA TRP A 94 -20.37 -31.82 2.39
C TRP A 94 -20.55 -32.39 3.80
N LYS A 95 -19.79 -31.90 4.79
CA LYS A 95 -19.92 -32.31 6.19
C LYS A 95 -21.32 -32.05 6.74
N HIS A 96 -21.90 -30.90 6.43
CA HIS A 96 -23.25 -30.58 6.85
C HIS A 96 -24.26 -31.54 6.21
N TYR A 97 -24.14 -31.76 4.89
CA TYR A 97 -25.01 -32.68 4.15
C TYR A 97 -25.00 -34.10 4.72
N ILE A 98 -23.83 -34.65 5.07
CA ILE A 98 -23.70 -36.02 5.60
C ILE A 98 -24.09 -36.16 7.07
N GLN A 99 -24.00 -35.09 7.86
CA GLN A 99 -24.26 -35.15 9.30
C GLN A 99 -25.74 -35.37 9.59
N CYS A 100 -26.64 -34.85 8.74
CA CYS A 100 -28.10 -34.97 8.88
C CYS A 100 -28.58 -34.70 10.33
N ASP A 101 -27.98 -33.74 11.02
CA ASP A 101 -28.26 -33.45 12.43
C ASP A 101 -29.55 -32.63 12.65
N GLY A 102 -30.25 -32.31 11.56
CA GLY A 102 -31.48 -31.52 11.57
C GLY A 102 -31.24 -30.03 11.83
N SER A 103 -30.00 -29.57 11.90
CA SER A 103 -29.70 -28.13 11.99
C SER A 103 -29.93 -27.45 10.63
N PRO A 104 -30.41 -26.19 10.60
CA PRO A 104 -30.62 -25.48 9.34
C PRO A 104 -29.28 -25.09 8.71
N ASP A 105 -29.21 -25.12 7.38
CA ASP A 105 -28.09 -24.55 6.63
C ASP A 105 -28.26 -23.02 6.55
N PRO A 106 -27.33 -22.23 7.13
CA PRO A 106 -27.43 -20.77 7.08
C PRO A 106 -27.34 -20.18 5.67
N SER A 107 -26.79 -20.90 4.70
CA SER A 107 -26.73 -20.43 3.31
C SER A 107 -28.08 -20.52 2.59
N ILE A 108 -29.05 -21.25 3.15
CA ILE A 108 -30.38 -21.51 2.58
C ILE A 108 -31.43 -20.65 3.30
N SER A 109 -31.87 -19.56 2.66
CA SER A 109 -32.82 -18.60 3.23
C SER A 109 -34.08 -19.25 3.83
N PRO A 110 -34.76 -20.17 3.11
CA PRO A 110 -35.96 -20.80 3.65
C PRO A 110 -35.73 -21.54 4.96
N GLU A 111 -34.61 -22.24 5.12
CA GLU A 111 -34.31 -23.02 6.32
C GLU A 111 -34.12 -22.12 7.55
N ILE A 112 -33.38 -21.01 7.38
CA ILE A 112 -33.18 -20.03 8.44
C ILE A 112 -34.49 -19.34 8.82
N ASN A 113 -35.26 -18.90 7.82
CA ASN A 113 -36.52 -18.21 8.08
C ASN A 113 -37.52 -19.12 8.80
N THR A 114 -37.61 -20.39 8.39
CA THR A 114 -38.42 -21.40 9.08
C THR A 114 -37.93 -21.62 10.51
N PHE A 115 -36.63 -21.80 10.73
CA PHE A 115 -36.07 -21.96 12.07
C PHE A 115 -36.39 -20.76 12.98
N ILE A 116 -36.17 -19.54 12.50
CA ILE A 116 -36.44 -18.29 13.23
C ILE A 116 -37.93 -18.22 13.61
N SER A 117 -38.82 -18.48 12.66
CA SER A 117 -40.26 -18.39 12.86
C SER A 117 -40.75 -19.42 13.88
N LEU A 118 -40.33 -20.67 13.72
CA LEU A 118 -40.67 -21.76 14.63
C LEU A 118 -40.20 -21.47 16.06
N TRP A 119 -38.94 -21.06 16.22
CA TRP A 119 -38.41 -20.80 17.55
C TRP A 119 -39.09 -19.57 18.18
N LYS A 120 -39.41 -18.53 17.40
CA LYS A 120 -40.12 -17.35 17.90
C LYS A 120 -41.52 -17.66 18.45
N GLU A 121 -42.23 -18.62 17.84
CA GLU A 121 -43.57 -19.05 18.28
C GLU A 121 -43.53 -19.98 19.50
N GLU A 122 -42.38 -20.56 19.81
CA GLU A 122 -42.23 -21.51 20.91
C GLU A 122 -42.23 -20.80 22.27
N THR A 123 -43.12 -21.23 23.17
CA THR A 123 -43.40 -20.53 24.44
C THR A 123 -43.19 -21.38 25.70
N ASN A 124 -43.08 -22.71 25.56
CA ASN A 124 -42.99 -23.65 26.68
C ASN A 124 -41.61 -24.33 26.74
N GLU A 125 -40.55 -23.53 26.63
CA GLU A 125 -39.18 -24.03 26.61
C GLU A 125 -38.56 -24.02 28.00
N THR A 126 -37.79 -25.05 28.31
CA THR A 126 -36.90 -25.08 29.47
C THR A 126 -35.66 -24.20 29.24
N LEU A 127 -35.01 -23.79 30.32
CA LEU A 127 -33.77 -23.00 30.23
C LEU A 127 -32.67 -23.77 29.46
N GLU A 128 -32.58 -25.08 29.67
CA GLU A 128 -31.63 -25.95 28.98
C GLU A 128 -31.86 -25.99 27.47
N GLU A 129 -33.13 -26.04 27.02
CA GLU A 129 -33.50 -25.99 25.61
C GLU A 129 -33.17 -24.64 24.99
N VAL A 130 -33.46 -23.54 25.69
CA VAL A 130 -33.10 -22.18 25.25
C VAL A 130 -31.58 -22.07 25.09
N ILE A 131 -30.79 -22.51 26.07
CA ILE A 131 -29.32 -22.49 25.99
C ILE A 131 -28.82 -23.33 24.81
N ALA A 132 -29.40 -24.51 24.58
CA ALA A 132 -29.01 -25.39 23.47
C ALA A 132 -29.28 -24.75 22.10
N LYS A 133 -30.48 -24.19 21.91
CA LYS A 133 -30.85 -23.46 20.68
C LYS A 133 -30.04 -22.18 20.49
N SER A 134 -29.72 -21.46 21.57
CA SER A 134 -28.85 -20.29 21.49
C SER A 134 -27.44 -20.62 21.03
N LYS A 135 -26.86 -21.74 21.49
CA LYS A 135 -25.58 -22.23 20.99
C LYS A 135 -25.66 -22.57 19.50
N LEU A 136 -26.77 -23.13 19.03
CA LEU A 136 -27.00 -23.38 17.61
C LEU A 136 -27.04 -22.05 16.84
N VAL A 137 -27.80 -21.06 17.31
CA VAL A 137 -27.89 -19.75 16.66
C VAL A 137 -26.55 -19.03 16.57
N LEU A 138 -25.74 -19.05 17.63
CA LEU A 138 -24.38 -18.51 17.58
C LEU A 138 -23.53 -19.18 16.49
N LYS A 139 -23.61 -20.51 16.37
CA LYS A 139 -22.93 -21.24 15.27
C LYS A 139 -23.44 -20.84 13.88
N LEU A 140 -24.75 -20.59 13.72
CA LEU A 140 -25.33 -20.15 12.45
C LEU A 140 -24.84 -18.74 12.08
N ILE A 141 -24.81 -17.82 13.05
CA ILE A 141 -24.25 -16.47 12.87
C ILE A 141 -22.78 -16.53 12.47
N ASP A 142 -21.98 -17.37 13.14
CA ASP A 142 -20.56 -17.52 12.84
C ASP A 142 -20.35 -18.07 11.42
N LYS A 143 -21.15 -19.06 10.99
CA LYS A 143 -21.13 -19.57 9.62
C LYS A 143 -21.46 -18.48 8.59
N LEU A 144 -22.50 -17.67 8.82
CA LEU A 144 -22.86 -16.56 7.93
C LEU A 144 -21.75 -15.52 7.83
N LYS A 145 -21.16 -15.13 8.97
CA LYS A 145 -20.02 -14.21 9.01
C LYS A 145 -18.81 -14.76 8.26
N LEU A 146 -18.52 -16.05 8.43
CA LEU A 146 -17.43 -16.72 7.73
C LEU A 146 -17.64 -16.72 6.22
N ILE A 147 -18.87 -17.01 5.75
CA ILE A 147 -19.22 -16.94 4.32
C ILE A 147 -18.96 -15.55 3.77
N LEU A 148 -19.40 -14.50 4.48
CA LEU A 148 -19.21 -13.10 4.09
C LEU A 148 -17.73 -12.66 4.08
N LEU A 149 -16.91 -13.25 4.95
CA LEU A 149 -15.48 -12.92 5.08
C LEU A 149 -14.61 -13.66 4.06
N GLU A 150 -14.86 -14.95 3.86
CA GLU A 150 -13.98 -15.83 3.09
C GLU A 150 -14.35 -15.96 1.63
N THR A 151 -15.60 -15.62 1.27
CA THR A 151 -16.06 -15.74 -0.12
C THR A 151 -15.70 -14.46 -0.87
N PRO A 152 -14.95 -14.55 -1.98
CA PRO A 152 -14.60 -13.38 -2.76
C PRO A 152 -15.85 -12.63 -3.27
N PRO A 153 -15.81 -11.29 -3.43
CA PRO A 153 -16.96 -10.51 -3.89
C PRO A 153 -17.48 -10.94 -5.27
N TYR A 154 -16.63 -11.46 -6.16
CA TYR A 154 -17.06 -11.96 -7.47
C TYR A 154 -17.81 -13.30 -7.39
N ASP A 155 -17.69 -14.03 -6.28
CA ASP A 155 -18.40 -15.30 -6.02
C ASP A 155 -19.70 -15.07 -5.21
N LEU A 156 -19.97 -13.83 -4.75
CA LEU A 156 -21.12 -13.45 -3.92
C LEU A 156 -21.97 -12.39 -4.60
N GLU A 157 -23.22 -12.72 -4.92
CA GLU A 157 -24.18 -11.72 -5.38
C GLU A 157 -24.57 -10.75 -4.25
N ASP A 158 -24.70 -9.45 -4.54
CA ASP A 158 -25.13 -8.42 -3.58
C ASP A 158 -26.43 -8.77 -2.83
N LYS A 159 -27.35 -9.46 -3.50
CA LYS A 159 -28.61 -9.92 -2.91
C LYS A 159 -28.35 -10.92 -1.77
N ASN A 160 -27.37 -11.82 -1.95
CA ASN A 160 -27.00 -12.84 -0.97
C ASN A 160 -26.30 -12.18 0.22
N ILE A 161 -25.43 -11.18 -0.04
CA ILE A 161 -24.76 -10.40 1.02
C ILE A 161 -25.79 -9.74 1.94
N LYS A 162 -26.74 -9.00 1.35
CA LYS A 162 -27.81 -8.33 2.11
C LYS A 162 -28.68 -9.34 2.87
N GLN A 163 -29.01 -10.46 2.23
CA GLN A 163 -29.78 -11.52 2.86
C GLN A 163 -29.04 -12.10 4.09
N TYR A 164 -27.77 -12.46 3.95
CA TYR A 164 -26.97 -13.02 5.05
C TYR A 164 -26.80 -12.02 6.20
N GLN A 165 -26.58 -10.74 5.89
CA GLN A 165 -26.55 -9.68 6.91
C GLN A 165 -27.89 -9.53 7.62
N GLY A 166 -29.01 -9.60 6.89
CA GLY A 166 -30.35 -9.59 7.47
C GLY A 166 -30.60 -10.78 8.38
N SER A 167 -30.28 -12.00 7.93
CA SER A 167 -30.40 -13.21 8.75
C SER A 167 -29.53 -13.16 10.02
N ILE A 168 -28.32 -12.60 9.95
CA ILE A 168 -27.49 -12.37 11.15
C ILE A 168 -28.22 -11.49 12.15
N LEU A 169 -28.80 -10.37 11.69
CA LEU A 169 -29.52 -9.44 12.56
C LEU A 169 -30.73 -10.11 13.21
N GLU A 170 -31.57 -10.79 12.43
CA GLU A 170 -32.76 -11.47 12.94
C GLU A 170 -32.40 -12.56 13.96
N LEU A 171 -31.33 -13.32 13.71
CA LEU A 171 -30.82 -14.32 14.66
C LEU A 171 -30.31 -13.70 15.96
N GLN A 172 -29.67 -12.53 15.90
CA GLN A 172 -29.23 -11.78 17.08
C GLN A 172 -30.43 -11.25 17.87
N GLU A 173 -31.43 -10.68 17.20
CA GLU A 173 -32.67 -10.23 17.82
C GLU A 173 -33.43 -11.39 18.47
N LEU A 174 -33.43 -12.57 17.84
CA LEU A 174 -34.05 -13.77 18.40
C LEU A 174 -33.37 -14.23 19.69
N LEU A 175 -32.04 -14.16 19.77
CA LEU A 175 -31.31 -14.43 21.02
C LEU A 175 -31.70 -13.44 22.12
N HIS A 176 -31.82 -12.15 21.79
CA HIS A 176 -32.27 -11.11 22.73
C HIS A 176 -33.74 -11.23 23.14
N LEU A 177 -34.58 -11.85 22.32
CA LEU A 177 -35.98 -12.10 22.65
C LEU A 177 -36.13 -13.28 23.63
N LYS A 178 -35.24 -14.27 23.54
CA LYS A 178 -35.30 -15.51 24.31
C LYS A 178 -34.58 -15.45 25.67
N PHE A 179 -33.73 -14.44 25.88
CA PHE A 179 -33.03 -14.15 27.14
C PHE A 179 -33.39 -12.77 27.67
#